data_AF-A0A3N5LSM9-F1
#
_entry.id   AF-A0A3N5LSM9-F1
#
_cell.length_a   1.000
_cell.length_b   1.000
_cell.length_c   1.000
_cell.angle_alpha   90.00
_cell.angle_beta   90.00
_cell.angle_gamma   90.00
#
_symmetry.space_group_name_H-M   'P 1'
#
loop_
_entity.id
_entity.type
_entity.pdbx_description
1 polymer ?
#
loop_
_entity_poly.entity_id
_entity_poly.type
_entity_poly.pdbx_seq_one_letter_code
_entity_poly.pdbx_strand_id
1 'polypeptide(L)' 'IQAGVPDGTRVAHKHGWVSDAYTGVIHDMSDAGILFTPGGDYVIAVYLYHPVQLVFDPNNKMVSTLSRAAYNYFNPPEE' A
#
# COMPACT_ATOMS: atom_id res chain seq x y z
N ILE A 1 -2.56 -1.46 0.10
CA ILE A 1 -2.20 -2.00 -1.23
C ILE A 1 -3.44 -2.45 -1.99
N GLN A 2 -4.20 -3.44 -1.49
CA GLN A 2 -5.35 -4.01 -2.22
C GLN A 2 -6.36 -2.99 -2.77
N ALA A 3 -6.62 -1.90 -2.04
CA ALA A 3 -7.53 -0.83 -2.49
C ALA A 3 -7.00 0.02 -3.68
N GLY A 4 -5.78 -0.23 -4.16
CA GLY A 4 -5.19 0.47 -5.30
C GLY A 4 -5.26 -0.29 -6.62
N VAL A 5 -5.86 -1.48 -6.65
CA VAL A 5 -5.94 -2.33 -7.85
C VAL A 5 -7.37 -2.68 -8.20
N PRO A 6 -7.66 -3.11 -9.45
CA PRO A 6 -9.01 -3.54 -9.83
C PRO A 6 -9.54 -4.68 -8.96
N ASP A 7 -10.85 -4.69 -8.75
CA ASP A 7 -11.53 -5.78 -8.05
C ASP A 7 -11.25 -7.12 -8.73
N GLY A 8 -11.04 -8.16 -7.92
CA GLY A 8 -10.67 -9.49 -8.40
C GLY A 8 -9.16 -9.68 -8.67
N THR A 9 -8.34 -8.61 -8.62
CA THR A 9 -6.88 -8.77 -8.63
C THR A 9 -6.47 -9.62 -7.43
N ARG A 10 -5.72 -10.69 -7.68
CA ARG A 10 -5.18 -11.52 -6.60
C ARG A 10 -4.03 -10.76 -5.94
N VAL A 11 -4.20 -10.44 -4.66
CA VAL A 11 -3.22 -9.70 -3.86
C VAL A 11 -2.92 -10.49 -2.60
N ALA A 12 -1.68 -10.92 -2.43
CA ALA A 12 -1.19 -11.48 -1.18
C ALA A 12 -0.42 -10.38 -0.45
N HIS A 13 -0.96 -9.83 0.64
CA HIS A 13 -0.35 -8.70 1.33
C HIS A 13 -0.56 -8.72 2.84
N LYS A 14 0.24 -7.92 3.54
CA LYS A 14 0.13 -7.72 4.99
C LYS A 14 0.44 -6.28 5.35
N HIS A 15 -0.51 -5.66 6.05
CA HIS A 15 -0.32 -4.36 6.69
C HIS A 15 0.30 -4.53 8.09
N GLY A 16 1.03 -3.52 8.54
CA GLY A 16 1.65 -3.43 9.87
C GLY A 16 1.61 -2.01 10.39
N TRP A 17 1.58 -1.88 11.71
CA TRP A 17 1.74 -0.61 12.42
C TRP A 17 2.34 -0.88 13.80
N VAL A 18 2.92 0.15 14.39
CA VAL A 18 3.37 0.15 15.77
C VAL A 18 2.82 1.37 16.49
N SER A 19 2.32 1.17 17.70
CA SER A 19 1.91 2.27 18.58
C SER A 19 3.08 2.64 19.48
N ASP A 20 3.35 3.94 19.58
CA ASP A 20 4.30 4.47 20.55
C ASP A 20 3.83 4.13 21.97
N ALA A 21 4.75 3.58 22.78
CA ALA A 21 4.41 3.05 24.10
C ALA A 21 4.05 4.14 25.12
N TYR A 22 4.45 5.40 24.88
CA TYR A 22 4.26 6.51 25.82
C TYR A 22 3.05 7.37 25.46
N THR A 23 2.82 7.61 24.18
CA THR A 23 1.77 8.49 23.65
C THR A 23 0.59 7.73 23.08
N GLY A 24 0.76 6.45 22.74
CA GLY A 24 -0.25 5.61 22.10
C GLY A 24 -0.51 5.94 20.62
N VAL A 25 0.13 6.96 20.07
CA VAL A 25 -0.03 7.34 18.65
C VAL A 25 0.75 6.39 17.74
N ILE A 26 0.34 6.31 16.48
CA ILE A 26 1.06 5.54 15.47
C ILE A 26 1.98 6.50 14.71
N HIS A 27 3.28 6.21 14.70
CA HIS A 27 4.26 6.92 13.87
C HIS A 27 4.56 6.17 12.58
N ASP A 28 4.60 4.84 12.66
CA ASP A 28 4.98 3.97 11.56
C ASP A 28 3.83 3.06 11.12
N MET A 29 3.61 3.04 9.81
CA MET A 29 2.72 2.09 9.15
C MET A 29 3.42 1.51 7.94
N SER A 30 3.09 0.27 7.60
CA SER A 30 3.59 -0.39 6.41
C SER A 30 2.53 -1.27 5.76
N ASP A 31 2.69 -1.52 4.47
CA ASP A 31 1.97 -2.58 3.75
C ASP A 31 2.93 -3.17 2.72
N ALA A 32 3.05 -4.49 2.71
CA ALA A 32 3.88 -5.22 1.77
C ALA A 32 3.05 -6.30 1.09
N GLY A 33 3.21 -6.45 -0.22
CA GLY A 33 2.42 -7.42 -0.98
C GLY A 33 3.03 -7.88 -2.29
N ILE A 34 2.55 -9.04 -2.73
CA ILE A 34 2.75 -9.64 -4.05
C ILE A 34 1.44 -9.48 -4.81
N LEU A 35 1.51 -8.89 -5.99
CA LEU A 35 0.37 -8.62 -6.85
C LEU A 35 0.49 -9.48 -8.09
N PHE A 36 -0.53 -10.27 -8.37
CA PHE A 36 -0.59 -11.13 -9.55
C PHE A 36 -1.41 -10.43 -10.63
N THR A 37 -0.77 -9.96 -11.69
CA THR A 37 -1.39 -9.05 -12.67
C THR A 37 -1.19 -9.49 -14.12
N PRO A 38 -2.07 -9.09 -15.07
CA PRO A 38 -1.96 -9.49 -16.47
C PRO A 38 -0.62 -9.16 -17.15
N GLY A 39 -0.02 -8.00 -16.83
CA GLY A 39 1.28 -7.56 -17.36
C GLY A 39 2.50 -8.13 -16.63
N GLY A 40 2.29 -8.97 -15.62
CA GLY A 40 3.34 -9.63 -14.84
C GLY A 40 3.17 -9.46 -13.33
N ASP A 41 3.65 -10.43 -12.57
CA ASP A 41 3.60 -10.37 -11.11
C ASP A 41 4.66 -9.40 -10.57
N TYR A 42 4.32 -8.63 -9.52
CA TYR A 42 5.28 -7.73 -8.88
C TYR A 42 5.14 -7.69 -7.36
N VAL A 43 6.22 -7.25 -6.71
CA VAL A 43 6.28 -7.01 -5.27
C VAL A 43 6.31 -5.51 -5.01
N ILE A 44 5.55 -5.05 -4.03
CA ILE A 44 5.61 -3.68 -3.52
C ILE A 44 5.65 -3.70 -2.00
N ALA A 45 6.52 -2.86 -1.43
CA ALA A 45 6.60 -2.62 0.01
C ALA A 45 6.60 -1.11 0.26
N VAL A 46 5.65 -0.64 1.06
CA VAL A 46 5.50 0.77 1.41
C VAL A 46 5.68 0.91 2.92
N TYR A 47 6.58 1.82 3.31
CA TYR A 47 6.83 2.18 4.70
C TYR A 47 6.58 3.68 4.85
N LEU A 48 5.78 4.04 5.85
CA LEU A 48 5.37 5.39 6.12
C LEU A 48 5.82 5.79 7.52
N TYR A 49 6.26 7.03 7.65
CA TYR A 49 6.62 7.65 8.92
C TYR A 49 6.02 9.06 9.00
N HIS A 50 5.52 9.43 10.17
CA HIS A 50 5.13 10.81 10.45
C HIS A 50 5.57 11.23 11.87
N PRO A 51 6.22 12.39 12.06
CA PRO A 51 6.83 12.77 13.35
C PRO A 51 5.83 13.11 14.46
N VAL A 52 4.57 13.42 14.12
CA VAL A 52 3.52 13.77 15.09
C VAL A 52 2.56 12.60 15.28
N GLN A 53 1.73 12.33 14.27
CA GLN A 53 0.88 11.16 14.23
C GLN A 53 0.60 10.82 12.78
N LEU A 54 0.64 9.54 12.47
CA LEU A 54 0.22 9.00 11.19
C LEU A 54 -1.27 8.66 11.28
N VAL A 55 -2.11 9.49 10.66
CA VAL A 55 -3.58 9.32 10.66
C VAL A 55 -3.98 8.31 9.58
N PHE A 56 -4.80 7.31 9.92
CA PHE A 56 -5.10 6.18 9.05
C PHE A 56 -5.64 6.56 7.66
N ASP A 57 -6.76 7.28 7.59
CA ASP A 57 -7.47 7.55 6.33
C ASP A 57 -6.62 8.23 5.24
N PRO A 58 -5.94 9.37 5.49
CA PRO A 58 -5.14 10.02 4.44
C PRO A 58 -3.96 9.15 4.00
N ASN A 59 -3.35 8.42 4.93
CA ASN A 59 -2.21 7.56 4.64
C ASN A 59 -2.62 6.30 3.87
N ASN A 60 -3.76 5.69 4.22
CA ASN A 60 -4.32 4.56 3.48
C ASN A 60 -4.68 4.95 2.03
N LYS A 61 -5.23 6.17 1.83
CA LYS A 61 -5.48 6.72 0.49
C LYS A 61 -4.18 6.95 -0.30
N MET A 62 -3.12 7.40 0.37
CA MET A 62 -1.80 7.55 -0.25
C MET A 62 -1.24 6.18 -0.68
N VAL A 63 -1.28 5.15 0.19
CA VAL A 63 -0.84 3.78 -0.16
C VAL A 63 -1.64 3.21 -1.33
N SER A 64 -2.96 3.40 -1.35
CA SER A 64 -3.81 3.00 -2.49
C SER A 64 -3.38 3.71 -3.78
N THR A 65 -3.09 5.02 -3.71
CA THR A 65 -2.65 5.80 -4.88
C THR A 65 -1.29 5.32 -5.41
N LEU A 66 -0.34 5.02 -4.53
CA LEU A 66 0.96 4.44 -4.90
C LEU A 66 0.81 3.06 -5.55
N SER A 67 -0.03 2.20 -4.95
CA SER A 67 -0.32 0.87 -5.51
C SER A 67 -0.97 0.95 -6.89
N ARG A 68 -1.87 1.94 -7.11
CA ARG A 68 -2.49 2.16 -8.43
C ARG A 68 -1.48 2.62 -9.46
N ALA A 69 -0.57 3.52 -9.08
CA ALA A 69 0.49 3.97 -9.98
C ALA A 69 1.39 2.80 -10.41
N ALA A 70 1.80 1.94 -9.46
CA ALA A 70 2.56 0.74 -9.75
C ALA A 70 1.79 -0.24 -10.65
N TYR A 71 0.51 -0.51 -10.36
CA TYR A 71 -0.34 -1.38 -11.17
C TYR A 71 -0.42 -0.90 -12.62
N ASN A 72 -0.71 0.39 -12.83
CA ASN A 72 -0.84 0.98 -14.17
C ASN A 72 0.48 0.97 -14.95
N TYR A 73 1.62 1.14 -14.26
CA TYR A 73 2.93 1.05 -14.89
C TYR A 73 3.20 -0.35 -15.46
N PHE A 74 2.88 -1.40 -14.70
CA PHE A 74 3.07 -2.79 -15.15
C PHE A 74 1.93 -3.30 -16.04
N ASN A 75 0.78 -2.62 -16.08
CA ASN A 75 -0.39 -2.99 -16.88
C ASN A 75 -0.85 -1.79 -17.74
N PRO A 76 -0.05 -1.34 -18.70
CA PRO A 76 -0.45 -0.28 -19.62
C PRO A 76 -1.62 -0.74 -20.51
N PRO A 77 -2.41 0.19 -21.09
CA PRO A 77 -3.38 -0.14 -22.12
C PRO A 77 -2.69 -0.86 -23.29
N GLU A 78 -3.38 -1.83 -23.89
CA GLU A 78 -2.98 -2.38 -25.19
C GLU A 78 -3.07 -1.26 -26.25
N GLU A 79 -2.11 -1.21 -27.17
CA GLU A 79 -2.09 -0.27 -28.31
C GLU A 79 -3.10 -0.63 -29.40
#